data_AF-A0A440VTJ9-F1
#
_entry.id   AF-A0A440VTJ9-F1
#
_cell.length_a   1.000
_cell.length_b   1.000
_cell.length_c   1.000
_cell.angle_alpha   90.00
_cell.angle_beta   90.00
_cell.angle_gamma   90.00
#
_symmetry.space_group_name_H-M   'P 1'
#
loop_
_entity.id
_entity.type
_entity.pdbx_description
1 polymer ?
#
loop_
_entity_poly.entity_id
_entity_poly.type
_entity_poly.pdbx_seq_one_letter_code
_entity_poly.pdbx_strand_id
1 'polypeptide(L)'
;MIEKPNPTRKRLVDAAAKLFYAEGIGRVSVDAVAEKAGLTKRTLYYHFKSKDELITAYLDSRDQPNLKQMAGWFEAAEGGADKKVAAIFTHLARVARHVKWKGCGFLRTAAELAAMPGHPAVKAGSRHKSNFEKWLAGELSNHGVR
;
A
#
# COMPACT_ATOMS: atom_id res chain seq x y z
N MET A 1 16.39 16.97 -7.13
CA MET A 1 17.21 16.35 -6.06
C MET A 1 16.39 15.23 -5.44
N ILE A 2 16.79 13.97 -5.61
CA ILE A 2 16.11 12.85 -4.95
C ILE A 2 16.63 12.82 -3.52
N GLU A 3 15.79 13.21 -2.56
CA GLU A 3 16.11 13.24 -1.14
C GLU A 3 16.54 11.83 -0.69
N LYS A 4 17.72 11.70 -0.08
CA LYS A 4 18.20 10.41 0.42
C LYS A 4 17.21 9.90 1.47
N PRO A 5 16.75 8.63 1.39
CA PRO A 5 15.75 8.13 2.32
C PRO A 5 16.27 8.18 3.76
N ASN A 6 15.61 8.97 4.61
CA ASN A 6 15.94 9.07 6.02
C ASN A 6 15.72 7.68 6.68
N PRO A 7 16.79 7.02 7.18
CA PRO A 7 16.67 5.65 7.72
C PRO A 7 15.72 5.55 8.91
N THR A 8 15.69 6.57 9.76
CA THR A 8 14.79 6.65 10.92
C THR A 8 13.33 6.77 10.47
N ARG A 9 13.05 7.65 9.51
CA ARG A 9 11.72 7.78 8.91
C ARG A 9 11.27 6.46 8.29
N LYS A 10 12.17 5.77 7.56
CA LYS A 10 11.87 4.46 6.98
C LYS A 10 11.52 3.42 8.05
N ARG A 11 12.28 3.34 9.14
CA ARG A 11 12.00 2.40 10.26
C ARG A 11 10.62 2.64 10.87
N LEU A 12 10.22 3.91 11.05
CA LEU A 12 8.89 4.26 11.54
C LEU A 12 7.79 3.81 10.56
N VAL A 13 7.97 4.05 9.26
CA VAL A 13 7.01 3.62 8.22
C VAL A 13 6.92 2.09 8.15
N ASP A 14 8.05 1.38 8.22
CA ASP A 14 8.07 -0.09 8.19
C ASP A 14 7.37 -0.69 9.43
N ALA A 15 7.56 -0.08 10.61
CA ALA A 15 6.89 -0.48 11.85
C ALA A 15 5.38 -0.21 11.77
N ALA A 16 4.99 0.99 11.32
CA ALA A 16 3.60 1.36 11.08
C ALA A 16 2.93 0.42 10.08
N ALA A 17 3.61 0.09 8.97
CA ALA A 17 3.09 -0.80 7.94
C ALA A 17 2.77 -2.19 8.48
N LYS A 18 3.60 -2.73 9.37
CA LYS A 18 3.36 -4.03 10.01
C LYS A 18 2.15 -3.97 10.94
N LEU A 19 2.09 -2.96 11.81
CA LEU A 19 1.02 -2.82 12.80
C LEU A 19 -0.32 -2.46 12.16
N PHE A 20 -0.38 -1.41 11.35
CA PHE A 20 -1.61 -0.98 10.68
C PHE A 20 -2.22 -2.07 9.81
N TYR A 21 -1.37 -2.83 9.09
CA TYR A 21 -1.86 -3.92 8.26
C TYR A 21 -2.46 -5.07 9.10
N ALA A 22 -1.80 -5.44 10.20
CA ALA A 22 -2.20 -6.54 11.05
C ALA A 22 -3.42 -6.21 11.92
N GLU A 23 -3.48 -5.00 12.47
CA GLU A 23 -4.36 -4.63 13.59
C GLU A 23 -5.36 -3.51 13.24
N GLY A 24 -5.17 -2.82 12.12
CA GLY A 24 -5.99 -1.68 11.70
C GLY A 24 -5.41 -0.34 12.17
N ILE A 25 -5.73 0.73 11.45
CA ILE A 25 -5.21 2.07 11.76
C ILE A 25 -5.88 2.68 12.99
N GLY A 26 -7.13 2.33 13.30
CA GLY A 26 -7.84 2.86 14.46
C GLY A 26 -7.24 2.40 15.79
N ARG A 27 -6.91 1.11 15.89
CA ARG A 27 -6.44 0.47 17.14
C ARG A 27 -4.99 0.78 17.50
N VAL A 28 -4.14 0.98 16.51
CA VAL A 28 -2.69 1.15 16.72
C VAL A 28 -2.38 2.58 17.17
N SER A 29 -1.73 2.75 18.32
CA SER A 29 -1.28 4.05 18.81
C SER A 29 0.06 4.46 18.19
N VAL A 30 0.38 5.76 18.20
CA VAL A 30 1.70 6.26 17.80
C VAL A 30 2.81 5.75 18.72
N ASP A 31 2.50 5.50 20.00
CA ASP A 31 3.44 4.94 20.97
C ASP A 31 3.82 3.51 20.59
N ALA A 32 2.84 2.67 20.23
CA ALA A 32 3.08 1.31 19.77
C ALA A 32 3.95 1.27 18.50
N VAL A 33 3.75 2.23 17.58
CA VAL A 33 4.60 2.35 16.38
C VAL A 33 6.04 2.72 16.77
N ALA A 34 6.21 3.71 17.64
CA ALA A 34 7.53 4.16 18.07
C ALA A 34 8.29 3.02 18.78
N GLU A 35 7.62 2.33 19.69
CA GLU A 35 8.14 1.15 20.39
C GLU A 35 8.55 0.05 19.40
N LYS A 36 7.66 -0.30 18.45
CA LYS A 36 7.95 -1.30 17.42
C LYS A 36 9.13 -0.92 16.52
N ALA A 37 9.34 0.37 16.30
CA ALA A 37 10.47 0.90 15.55
C ALA A 37 11.76 0.96 16.37
N GLY A 38 11.71 0.73 17.69
CA GLY A 38 12.82 0.93 18.62
C GLY A 38 13.21 2.40 18.75
N LEU A 39 12.22 3.30 18.74
CA LEU A 39 12.36 4.75 18.77
C LEU A 39 11.43 5.37 19.81
N THR A 40 11.64 6.65 20.12
CA THR A 40 10.78 7.38 21.04
C THR A 40 9.58 8.01 20.32
N LYS A 41 8.49 8.26 21.05
CA LYS A 41 7.35 9.07 20.56
C LYS A 41 7.80 10.45 20.07
N ARG A 42 8.78 11.07 20.77
CA ARG A 42 9.37 12.35 20.37
C ARG A 42 10.04 12.25 19.00
N THR A 43 10.82 11.20 18.76
CA THR A 43 11.45 10.94 17.45
C THR A 43 10.40 10.71 16.36
N LEU A 44 9.30 10.02 16.68
CA LEU A 44 8.19 9.85 15.73
C LEU A 44 7.61 11.21 15.34
N TYR A 45 7.26 12.07 16.31
CA TYR A 45 6.69 13.39 16.03
C TYR A 45 7.66 14.37 15.36
N TYR A 46 8.98 14.16 15.51
CA TYR A 46 9.96 14.89 14.72
C TYR A 46 9.85 14.58 13.21
N HIS A 47 9.45 13.36 12.85
CA HIS A 47 9.31 12.92 11.45
C HIS A 47 7.88 13.01 10.89
N PHE A 48 6.87 12.99 11.74
CA PHE A 48 5.45 13.00 11.37
C PHE A 48 4.67 13.91 12.30
N LYS A 49 4.05 14.95 11.74
CA LYS A 49 3.27 15.94 12.51
C LYS A 49 2.00 15.34 13.10
N SER A 50 1.48 14.26 12.51
CA SER A 50 0.29 13.57 12.97
C SER A 50 0.33 12.08 12.64
N LYS A 51 -0.57 11.32 13.28
CA LYS A 51 -0.82 9.92 12.92
C LYS A 51 -1.33 9.81 11.47
N ASP A 52 -2.11 10.77 10.99
CA ASP A 52 -2.66 10.79 9.63
C ASP A 52 -1.57 10.94 8.57
N GLU A 53 -0.53 11.73 8.86
CA GLU A 53 0.67 11.83 8.02
C GLU A 53 1.40 10.48 7.95
N LEU A 54 1.54 9.81 9.11
CA LEU A 54 2.14 8.48 9.17
C LEU A 54 1.29 7.41 8.43
N ILE A 55 -0.04 7.46 8.53
CA ILE A 55 -0.96 6.59 7.77
C ILE A 55 -0.79 6.83 6.26
N THR A 56 -0.69 8.09 5.84
CA THR A 56 -0.46 8.45 4.43
C THR A 56 0.88 7.90 3.94
N ALA A 57 1.96 8.08 4.71
CA ALA A 57 3.28 7.54 4.38
C ALA A 57 3.30 6.00 4.36
N TYR A 58 2.54 5.35 5.23
CA TYR A 58 2.31 3.91 5.18
C TYR A 58 1.68 3.50 3.84
N LEU A 59 0.58 4.13 3.43
CA LEU A 59 -0.08 3.80 2.16
C LEU A 59 0.83 4.04 0.95
N ASP A 60 1.59 5.14 0.95
CA ASP A 60 2.54 5.45 -0.12
C ASP A 60 3.66 4.41 -0.22
N SER A 61 4.15 3.90 0.93
CA SER A 61 5.14 2.81 0.94
C SER A 61 4.62 1.50 0.35
N ARG A 62 3.28 1.35 0.24
CA ARG A 62 2.62 0.15 -0.29
C ARG A 62 2.21 0.29 -1.74
N ASP A 63 2.13 1.50 -2.30
CA ASP A 63 1.64 1.72 -3.66
C ASP A 63 2.56 1.06 -4.71
N GLN A 64 3.82 1.49 -4.74
CA GLN A 64 4.81 1.02 -5.72
C GLN A 64 5.07 -0.51 -5.65
N PRO A 65 5.24 -1.13 -4.47
CA PRO A 65 5.41 -2.58 -4.39
C PRO A 65 4.21 -3.39 -4.90
N ASN A 66 2.97 -2.91 -4.69
CA ASN A 66 1.78 -3.62 -5.18
C ASN A 66 1.70 -3.60 -6.70
N LEU A 67 1.87 -2.43 -7.33
CA LEU A 67 1.84 -2.31 -8.78
C LEU A 67 2.94 -3.16 -9.41
N LYS A 68 4.17 -3.09 -8.88
CA LYS A 68 5.30 -3.89 -9.36
C LYS A 68 5.03 -5.39 -9.26
N GLN A 69 4.37 -5.84 -8.19
CA GLN A 69 4.02 -7.25 -8.03
C GLN A 69 2.99 -7.71 -9.07
N MET A 70 1.92 -6.94 -9.27
CA MET A 70 0.88 -7.26 -10.26
C MET A 70 1.43 -7.22 -11.70
N ALA A 71 2.24 -6.21 -12.01
CA ALA A 71 2.95 -6.13 -13.28
C ALA A 71 3.90 -7.31 -13.48
N GLY A 72 4.65 -7.70 -12.46
CA GLY A 72 5.51 -8.88 -12.53
C GLY A 72 4.77 -10.18 -12.84
N TRP A 73 3.56 -10.37 -12.29
CA TRP A 73 2.72 -11.52 -12.62
C TRP A 73 2.18 -11.48 -14.05
N PHE A 74 1.84 -10.29 -14.54
CA PHE A 74 1.36 -10.09 -15.90
C PHE A 74 2.48 -10.35 -16.93
N GLU A 75 3.68 -9.81 -16.68
CA GLU A 75 4.85 -9.99 -17.54
C GLU A 75 5.30 -11.45 -17.62
N ALA A 76 5.33 -12.14 -16.48
CA ALA A 76 5.77 -13.53 -16.41
C ALA A 76 4.80 -14.53 -17.08
N ALA A 77 3.55 -14.13 -17.34
CA ALA A 77 2.56 -14.99 -17.96
C ALA A 77 2.71 -14.99 -19.49
N GLU A 78 2.62 -16.17 -20.10
CA GLU A 78 2.66 -16.34 -21.55
C GLU A 78 1.26 -16.24 -22.19
N GLY A 79 1.24 -15.86 -23.47
CA GLY A 79 0.04 -15.77 -24.28
C GLY A 79 -0.58 -14.36 -24.33
N GLY A 80 -1.86 -14.32 -24.70
CA GLY A 80 -2.61 -13.08 -24.91
C GLY A 80 -2.94 -12.34 -23.62
N ALA A 81 -3.45 -11.11 -23.77
CA ALA A 81 -3.87 -10.25 -22.68
C ALA A 81 -4.86 -10.94 -21.72
N ASP A 82 -5.76 -11.76 -22.23
CA ASP A 82 -6.72 -12.56 -21.44
C ASP A 82 -6.00 -13.47 -20.42
N LYS A 83 -4.98 -14.22 -20.86
CA LYS A 83 -4.19 -15.12 -20.01
C LYS A 83 -3.34 -14.35 -19.01
N LYS A 84 -2.72 -13.25 -19.45
CA LYS A 84 -1.91 -12.38 -18.59
C LYS A 84 -2.74 -11.70 -17.50
N VAL A 85 -3.94 -11.22 -17.82
CA VAL A 85 -4.91 -10.72 -16.83
C VAL A 85 -5.35 -11.82 -15.88
N ALA A 86 -5.70 -13.00 -16.40
CA ALA A 86 -6.06 -14.16 -15.57
C ALA A 86 -4.94 -14.57 -14.60
N ALA A 87 -3.67 -14.40 -14.99
CA ALA A 87 -2.53 -14.65 -14.12
C ALA A 87 -2.51 -13.73 -12.90
N ILE A 88 -2.82 -12.43 -13.06
CA ILE A 88 -2.94 -11.50 -11.92
C ILE A 88 -3.94 -12.03 -10.89
N PHE A 89 -5.13 -12.43 -11.33
CA PHE A 89 -6.17 -12.98 -10.44
C PHE A 89 -5.76 -14.31 -9.81
N THR A 90 -5.13 -15.19 -10.57
CA THR A 90 -4.65 -16.50 -10.07
C THR A 90 -3.60 -16.32 -8.97
N HIS A 91 -2.62 -15.44 -9.19
CA HIS A 91 -1.58 -15.15 -8.21
C HIS A 91 -2.15 -14.43 -6.99
N LEU A 92 -3.05 -13.47 -7.19
CA LEU A 92 -3.75 -12.80 -6.09
C LEU A 92 -4.55 -13.80 -5.24
N ALA A 93 -5.26 -14.73 -5.87
CA ALA A 93 -6.01 -15.79 -5.16
C ALA A 93 -5.09 -16.70 -4.34
N ARG A 94 -3.87 -16.98 -4.81
CA ARG A 94 -2.87 -17.75 -4.03
C ARG A 94 -2.37 -16.95 -2.83
N VAL A 95 -1.99 -15.69 -3.02
CA VAL A 95 -1.54 -14.80 -1.93
C VAL A 95 -2.65 -14.64 -0.89
N ALA A 96 -3.89 -14.51 -1.35
CA ALA A 96 -5.05 -14.29 -0.48
C ALA A 96 -5.38 -15.47 0.43
N ARG A 97 -4.87 -16.68 0.15
CA ARG A 97 -5.04 -17.87 1.02
C ARG A 97 -4.11 -17.88 2.22
N HIS A 98 -3.09 -17.03 2.25
CA HIS A 98 -2.17 -17.00 3.38
C HIS A 98 -2.88 -16.49 4.65
N VAL A 99 -2.69 -17.15 5.80
CA VAL A 99 -3.39 -16.83 7.07
C VAL A 99 -3.17 -15.38 7.56
N LYS A 100 -2.03 -14.78 7.19
CA LYS A 100 -1.72 -13.38 7.50
C LYS A 100 -2.28 -12.39 6.48
N TRP A 101 -2.94 -12.85 5.41
CA TRP A 101 -3.63 -11.98 4.48
C TRP A 101 -4.84 -11.36 5.17
N LYS A 102 -4.86 -10.04 5.16
CA LYS A 102 -5.93 -9.24 5.74
C LYS A 102 -6.65 -8.42 4.67
N GLY A 103 -6.60 -8.79 3.39
CA GLY A 103 -7.19 -7.98 2.32
C GLY A 103 -6.34 -6.76 1.92
N CYS A 104 -6.87 -5.96 0.99
CA CYS A 104 -6.20 -4.77 0.48
C CYS A 104 -6.06 -3.69 1.56
N GLY A 105 -4.82 -3.27 1.84
CA GLY A 105 -4.53 -2.24 2.85
C GLY A 105 -5.19 -0.89 2.55
N PHE A 106 -5.27 -0.50 1.27
CA PHE A 106 -5.95 0.73 0.85
C PHE A 106 -7.46 0.67 1.10
N LEU A 107 -8.12 -0.41 0.69
CA LEU A 107 -9.57 -0.57 0.87
C LEU A 107 -9.95 -0.60 2.35
N ARG A 108 -9.18 -1.33 3.17
CA ARG A 108 -9.41 -1.39 4.62
C ARG A 108 -9.20 -0.06 5.31
N THR A 109 -8.14 0.65 4.94
CA THR A 109 -7.87 1.99 5.47
C THR A 109 -9.00 2.95 5.08
N ALA A 110 -9.49 2.89 3.83
CA ALA A 110 -10.62 3.69 3.40
C ALA A 110 -11.91 3.37 4.18
N ALA A 111 -12.17 2.09 4.48
CA ALA A 111 -13.30 1.67 5.29
C ALA A 111 -13.21 2.18 6.73
N GLU A 112 -12.02 2.11 7.36
CA GLU A 112 -11.79 2.66 8.71
C GLU A 112 -11.93 4.19 8.76
N LEU A 113 -11.73 4.88 7.63
CA LEU A 113 -11.84 6.34 7.50
C LEU A 113 -13.16 6.81 6.89
N ALA A 114 -14.13 5.92 6.67
CA ALA A 114 -15.37 6.27 5.98
C ALA A 114 -16.15 7.42 6.66
N ALA A 115 -16.04 7.54 7.99
CA ALA A 115 -16.64 8.62 8.77
C ALA A 115 -15.81 9.93 8.79
N MET A 116 -14.68 9.99 8.08
CA MET A 116 -13.77 11.14 8.03
C MET A 116 -13.57 11.62 6.57
N PRO A 117 -14.56 12.31 5.99
CA PRO A 117 -14.45 12.84 4.63
C PRO A 117 -13.23 13.77 4.49
N GLY A 118 -12.50 13.66 3.38
CA GLY A 118 -11.35 14.52 3.09
C GLY A 118 -10.03 14.06 3.70
N HIS A 119 -10.00 12.98 4.49
CA HIS A 119 -8.76 12.45 5.06
C HIS A 119 -7.73 12.12 3.95
N PRO A 120 -6.46 12.59 4.04
CA PRO A 120 -5.45 12.42 2.99
C PRO A 120 -5.21 10.97 2.55
N ALA A 121 -5.29 10.02 3.48
CA ALA A 121 -5.17 8.59 3.19
C ALA A 121 -6.24 8.04 2.23
N VAL A 122 -7.45 8.62 2.19
CA VAL A 122 -8.49 8.24 1.21
C VAL A 122 -8.02 8.59 -0.21
N LYS A 123 -7.37 9.76 -0.38
CA LYS A 123 -6.78 10.16 -1.66
C LYS A 123 -5.66 9.22 -2.11
N ALA A 124 -4.88 8.66 -1.16
CA ALA A 124 -3.86 7.67 -1.48
C ALA A 124 -4.47 6.38 -2.04
N GLY A 125 -5.61 5.93 -1.51
CA GLY A 125 -6.36 4.79 -2.06
C GLY A 125 -6.85 5.03 -3.48
N SER A 126 -7.46 6.20 -3.74
CA SER A 126 -7.90 6.56 -5.09
C SER A 126 -6.74 6.67 -6.09
N ARG A 127 -5.60 7.25 -5.65
CA ARG A 127 -4.38 7.32 -6.46
C ARG A 127 -3.85 5.94 -6.82
N HIS A 128 -3.74 5.04 -5.84
CA HIS A 128 -3.30 3.66 -6.07
C HIS A 128 -4.15 2.95 -7.12
N LYS A 129 -5.48 3.06 -6.99
CA LYS A 129 -6.41 2.45 -7.94
C LYS A 129 -6.29 3.05 -9.34
N SER A 130 -6.20 4.37 -9.45
CA SER A 130 -6.00 5.06 -10.73
C SER A 130 -4.67 4.69 -11.40
N ASN A 131 -3.60 4.52 -10.62
CA ASN A 131 -2.30 4.09 -11.15
C ASN A 131 -2.38 2.68 -11.73
N PHE A 132 -3.04 1.75 -11.03
CA PHE A 132 -3.27 0.39 -11.52
C PHE A 132 -4.12 0.37 -12.79
N GLU A 133 -5.23 1.13 -12.82
CA GLU A 133 -6.11 1.23 -13.99
C GLU A 133 -5.38 1.78 -15.22
N LYS A 134 -4.58 2.85 -15.04
CA LYS A 134 -3.78 3.43 -16.13
C LYS A 134 -2.74 2.46 -16.67
N TRP A 135 -2.04 1.76 -15.78
CA TRP A 135 -1.06 0.76 -16.19
C TRP A 135 -1.73 -0.39 -16.97
N LEU A 136 -2.79 -0.98 -16.40
CA LEU A 136 -3.47 -2.11 -17.02
C LEU A 136 -4.09 -1.74 -18.38
N ALA A 137 -4.71 -0.56 -18.50
CA ALA A 137 -5.23 -0.05 -19.77
C ALA A 137 -4.12 0.11 -20.82
N GLY A 138 -2.94 0.57 -20.41
CA GLY A 138 -1.75 0.63 -21.27
C GLY A 138 -1.33 -0.76 -21.77
N GLU A 139 -1.22 -1.75 -20.88
CA GLU A 139 -0.86 -3.12 -21.28
C GLU A 139 -1.88 -3.77 -22.20
N LEU A 140 -3.17 -3.58 -21.91
CA LEU A 140 -4.25 -4.07 -22.77
C LEU A 140 -4.16 -3.45 -24.16
N SER A 141 -3.89 -2.14 -24.24
CA SER A 141 -3.71 -1.43 -25.52
C SER A 141 -2.50 -1.94 -26.29
N ASN A 142 -1.38 -2.19 -25.61
CA ASN A 142 -0.17 -2.79 -26.21
C ASN A 142 -0.41 -4.19 -26.77
N HIS A 143 -1.39 -4.91 -26.23
CA HIS A 143 -1.85 -6.20 -26.70
C HIS A 143 -3.04 -6.14 -27.68
N GLY A 144 -3.38 -4.95 -28.18
CA GLY A 144 -4.42 -4.76 -29.19
C GLY A 144 -5.86 -4.81 -28.66
N VAL A 145 -6.06 -4.80 -27.33
CA VAL A 145 -7.37 -4.69 -26.69
C VAL A 145 -7.70 -3.21 -26.50
N ARG A 146 -8.80 -2.75 -27.10
CA ARG A 146 -9.28 -1.36 -27.03
C ARG A 146 -10.50 -1.22 -26.15
#